data_AF-A0A3N5SSG4-F1
#
_entry.id   AF-A0A3N5SSG4-F1
#
_cell.length_a   1.000
_cell.length_b   1.000
_cell.length_c   1.000
_cell.angle_alpha   90.00
_cell.angle_beta   90.00
_cell.angle_gamma   90.00
#
_symmetry.space_group_name_H-M   'P 1'
#
loop_
_entity.id
_entity.type
_entity.pdbx_description
1 polymer ?
#
loop_
_entity_poly.entity_id
_entity_poly.type
_entity_poly.pdbx_seq_one_letter_code
_entity_poly.pdbx_strand_id
1 'polypeptide(L)' 'MKATEILMDEHRVIERVLTALESAARRVEAGQALRPDFFVDAADFIRGFADGCHHMKEEGVLFKTMEDYGVPVTG' A
#
# COMPACT_ATOMS: atom_id res chain seq x y z
N MET A 1 -3.99 -7.82 19.64
CA MET A 1 -3.79 -7.76 18.18
C MET A 1 -2.32 -7.97 17.91
N LYS A 2 -1.94 -8.91 17.05
CA LYS A 2 -0.54 -9.16 16.71
C LYS A 2 -0.05 -8.12 15.70
N ALA A 3 1.22 -7.73 15.78
CA ALA A 3 1.79 -6.74 14.85
C ALA A 3 1.66 -7.17 13.38
N THR A 4 1.81 -8.46 13.10
CA THR A 4 1.64 -9.02 11.76
C THR A 4 0.19 -9.01 11.29
N GLU A 5 -0.80 -9.16 12.18
CA GLU A 5 -2.22 -9.01 11.82
C GLU A 5 -2.52 -7.58 11.38
N ILE A 6 -1.94 -6.58 12.06
CA ILE A 6 -2.05 -5.16 11.67
C ILE A 6 -1.50 -4.96 10.25
N LEU A 7 -0.29 -5.45 9.97
CA LEU A 7 0.32 -5.30 8.64
C LEU A 7 -0.55 -5.95 7.55
N MET A 8 -1.11 -7.13 7.81
CA MET A 8 -2.02 -7.79 6.88
C MET A 8 -3.32 -7.00 6.68
N ASP A 9 -3.89 -6.40 7.72
CA ASP A 9 -5.08 -5.55 7.60
C ASP A 9 -4.76 -4.28 6.77
N GLU A 10 -3.56 -3.71 6.93
CA GLU A 10 -3.09 -2.58 6.15
C GLU A 10 -2.89 -2.95 4.67
N HIS A 11 -2.36 -4.14 4.37
CA HIS A 11 -2.34 -4.67 2.99
C HIS A 11 -3.73 -4.69 2.38
N ARG A 12 -4.77 -5.13 3.12
CA ARG A 12 -6.15 -5.14 2.59
C ARG A 12 -6.66 -3.75 2.26
N VAL A 13 -6.24 -2.72 2.98
CA VAL A 13 -6.60 -1.33 2.65
C VAL A 13 -5.86 -0.89 1.39
N ILE A 14 -4.57 -1.19 1.27
CA ILE A 14 -3.76 -0.84 0.09
C ILE A 14 -4.32 -1.53 -1.17
N GLU A 15 -4.61 -2.83 -1.11
CA GLU A 15 -5.21 -3.60 -2.21
C GLU A 15 -6.53 -2.99 -2.71
N ARG A 16 -7.37 -2.47 -1.80
CA ARG A 16 -8.64 -1.82 -2.16
C ARG A 16 -8.40 -0.52 -2.94
N VAL A 17 -7.40 0.27 -2.55
CA VAL A 17 -7.03 1.50 -3.28
C VAL A 17 -6.46 1.16 -4.65
N LEU A 18 -5.61 0.13 -4.76
CA LEU A 18 -5.09 -0.37 -6.03
C LEU A 18 -6.22 -0.85 -6.96
N THR A 19 -7.19 -1.60 -6.44
CA THR A 19 -8.38 -2.04 -7.19
C THR A 19 -9.17 -0.85 -7.72
N ALA A 20 -9.33 0.21 -6.91
CA ALA A 20 -10.01 1.43 -7.31
C ALA A 20 -9.22 2.19 -8.40
N LEU A 21 -7.89 2.24 -8.29
CA LEU A 21 -7.00 2.80 -9.32
C LEU A 21 -7.12 2.06 -10.66
N GLU A 22 -7.10 0.73 -10.66
CA GLU A 22 -7.28 -0.07 -11.88
C GLU A 22 -8.65 0.15 -12.52
N SER A 23 -9.70 0.29 -11.72
CA SER A 23 -11.03 0.61 -12.22
C SER A 23 -11.06 2.02 -12.84
N ALA A 24 -10.48 3.01 -12.16
CA ALA A 24 -10.40 4.38 -12.64
C ALA A 24 -9.62 4.49 -13.96
N ALA A 25 -8.49 3.80 -14.09
CA ALA A 25 -7.70 3.76 -15.32
C ALA A 25 -8.53 3.22 -16.50
N ARG A 26 -9.20 2.07 -16.32
CA ARG A 26 -10.08 1.49 -17.35
C ARG A 26 -11.22 2.41 -17.76
N ARG A 27 -11.79 3.17 -16.82
CA ARG A 27 -12.85 4.15 -17.12
C ARG A 27 -12.34 5.27 -18.02
N VAL A 28 -11.15 5.80 -17.71
CA VAL A 28 -10.51 6.85 -18.51
C VAL A 28 -10.20 6.33 -19.92
N GLU A 29 -9.64 5.12 -20.05
CA GLU A 29 -9.38 4.47 -21.34
C GLU A 29 -10.66 4.28 -22.17
N ALA A 30 -11.78 3.98 -21.51
CA ALA A 30 -13.09 3.86 -22.14
C ALA A 30 -13.78 5.21 -22.45
N GLY A 31 -13.10 6.34 -22.23
CA GLY A 31 -13.64 7.69 -22.47
C GLY A 31 -14.73 8.12 -21.47
N GLN A 32 -14.83 7.45 -20.33
CA GLN A 32 -15.82 7.77 -19.30
C GLN A 32 -15.33 8.91 -18.40
N ALA A 33 -16.26 9.76 -17.98
CA ALA A 33 -15.96 10.83 -17.05
C ALA A 33 -15.52 10.28 -15.68
N LEU A 34 -14.43 10.85 -15.15
CA LEU A 34 -13.88 10.62 -13.83
C LEU A 34 -13.32 11.94 -13.31
N ARG A 35 -13.40 12.19 -12.00
CA ARG A 35 -12.73 13.33 -11.37
C ARG A 35 -11.21 13.12 -11.43
N PRO A 36 -10.42 14.03 -12.04
CA PRO A 36 -8.97 13.89 -12.11
C PRO A 36 -8.30 13.79 -10.73
N ASP A 37 -8.83 14.51 -9.73
CA ASP A 37 -8.30 14.51 -8.36
C ASP A 37 -8.30 13.12 -7.72
N PHE A 38 -9.11 12.17 -8.20
CA PHE A 38 -9.05 10.79 -7.72
C PHE A 38 -7.64 10.19 -7.82
N PHE A 39 -6.91 10.46 -8.90
CA PHE A 39 -5.54 9.96 -9.05
C PHE A 39 -4.55 10.66 -8.12
N VAL A 40 -4.80 11.94 -7.80
CA VAL A 40 -4.01 12.70 -6.82
C VAL A 40 -4.26 12.15 -5.42
N ASP A 41 -5.53 11.97 -5.04
CA ASP A 41 -5.95 11.39 -3.76
C ASP A 41 -5.31 10.00 -3.55
N ALA A 42 -5.32 9.16 -4.60
CA ALA A 42 -4.73 7.83 -4.55
C ALA A 42 -3.19 7.86 -4.47
N ALA A 43 -2.53 8.78 -5.17
CA ALA A 43 -1.08 8.96 -5.07
C ALA A 43 -0.67 9.46 -3.67
N ASP A 44 -1.44 10.37 -3.08
CA ASP A 44 -1.22 10.85 -1.71
C ASP A 44 -1.44 9.75 -0.68
N PHE A 45 -2.45 8.90 -0.87
CA PHE A 45 -2.63 7.70 -0.04
C PHE A 45 -1.43 6.75 -0.13
N ILE A 46 -0.95 6.42 -1.34
CA ILE A 46 0.18 5.50 -1.51
C ILE A 46 1.42 6.06 -0.82
N ARG A 47 1.78 7.31 -1.11
CA ARG A 47 2.95 7.96 -0.52
C ARG A 47 2.85 8.11 1.00
N GLY A 48 1.67 8.48 1.52
CA GLY A 48 1.49 8.73 2.95
C GLY A 48 1.30 7.46 3.77
N PHE A 49 0.47 6.55 3.30
CA PHE A 49 0.06 5.35 4.04
C PHE A 49 0.88 4.12 3.68
N ALA A 50 0.96 3.76 2.39
CA ALA A 50 1.71 2.57 1.99
C ALA A 50 3.22 2.76 2.25
N ASP A 51 3.80 3.81 1.70
CA ASP A 51 5.24 4.08 1.88
C ASP A 51 5.53 4.68 3.26
N GLY A 52 4.86 5.78 3.60
CA GLY A 52 5.17 6.55 4.81
C GLY A 52 4.79 5.90 6.14
N CYS A 53 3.93 4.89 6.14
CA CYS A 53 3.45 4.25 7.38
C CYS A 53 3.66 2.73 7.38
N HIS A 54 3.18 2.05 6.34
CA HIS A 54 3.20 0.59 6.28
C HIS A 54 4.62 0.06 6.05
N HIS A 55 5.30 0.48 4.98
CA HIS A 55 6.69 0.06 4.71
C HIS A 55 7.64 0.44 5.84
N MET A 56 7.45 1.60 6.48
CA MET A 56 8.26 2.00 7.64
C MET A 56 8.18 1.02 8.81
N LYS A 57 7.04 0.31 9.00
CA LYS A 57 6.93 -0.75 10.01
C LYS A 57 7.63 -2.03 9.55
N GLU A 58 7.48 -2.36 8.28
CA GLU A 58 8.12 -3.54 7.70
C GLU A 58 9.65 -3.40 7.72
N GLU A 59 10.19 -2.40 7.05
CA GLU A 59 11.64 -2.14 6.94
C GLU A 59 12.26 -1.70 8.26
N GLY A 60 11.53 -0.90 9.04
CA GLY A 60 12.04 -0.32 10.28
C GLY A 60 12.04 -1.29 11.46
N VAL A 61 11.13 -2.27 11.46
CA VAL A 61 10.88 -3.15 12.61
C VAL A 61 10.85 -4.61 12.21
N LEU A 62 9.88 -5.02 11.36
CA LEU A 62 9.63 -6.44 11.10
C LEU A 62 10.84 -7.10 10.43
N PHE A 63 11.33 -6.54 9.33
CA PHE A 63 12.42 -7.11 8.53
C PHE A 63 13.73 -7.14 9.30
N LYS A 64 14.07 -6.07 10.03
CA LYS A 64 15.24 -6.07 10.93
C LYS A 64 15.15 -7.17 11.98
N THR A 65 13.98 -7.32 12.58
CA THR A 65 13.76 -8.40 13.54
C THR A 65 13.92 -9.75 12.86
N MET A 66 13.35 -9.96 11.67
CA MET A 66 13.51 -11.22 10.94
C MET A 66 14.97 -11.53 10.60
N GLU A 67 15.76 -10.52 10.24
CA GLU A 67 17.20 -10.64 9.99
C GLU A 67 17.97 -11.06 11.25
N ASP A 68 17.67 -10.47 12.41
CA ASP A 68 18.27 -10.86 13.70
C ASP A 68 18.03 -12.34 14.04
N TYR A 69 16.94 -12.92 13.52
CA TYR A 69 16.60 -14.34 13.67
C TYR A 69 17.03 -15.21 12.48
N GLY A 70 17.88 -14.70 11.60
CA GLY A 70 18.53 -15.45 10.51
C GLY A 70 17.67 -15.64 9.26
N VAL A 71 16.58 -14.90 9.10
CA VAL A 71 15.81 -14.86 7.85
C VAL A 71 16.44 -13.80 6.93
N PRO A 72 16.92 -14.17 5.73
CA PRO A 72 17.46 -13.19 4.79
C PRO A 72 16.38 -12.19 4.38
N VAL A 73 16.70 -10.90 4.47
CA VAL A 73 15.82 -9.83 3.98
C VAL A 73 16.26 -9.50 2.56
N THR A 74 15.41 -9.84 1.60
CA THR A 74 15.48 -9.30 0.23
C THR A 74 14.22 -8.47 0.04
N GLY A 75 14.37 -7.14 0.12
CA GLY A 75 13.33 -6.19 -0.25
C GLY A 75 13.02 -6.25 -1.74
#